data_AF-A0A2E3H2A1-F1
#
_entry.id   AF-A0A2E3H2A1-F1
#
_cell.length_a   1.000
_cell.length_b   1.000
_cell.length_c   1.000
_cell.angle_alpha   90.00
_cell.angle_beta   90.00
_cell.angle_gamma   90.00
#
_symmetry.space_group_name_H-M   'P 1'
#
loop_
_entity.id
_entity.type
_entity.pdbx_description
1 polymer ?
#
loop_
_entity_poly.entity_id
_entity_poly.type
_entity_poly.pdbx_seq_one_letter_code
_entity_poly.pdbx_strand_id
1 'polypeptide(L)'
;MRVCGVELSGSEARLAVVELVQEGGPKYIDLSTKRVKLSNDKSSEAIKSFKSAIQSFVHENSIQVVCIKDRAHKVKFAGGAVSFKLESLIQSIDGCDVKFVSPQALSSFAKKNYAGTPTGIPGYLKAAFSSAAFLLAAQE
;
A
#
# COMPACT_ATOMS: atom_id res chain seq x y z
N MET A 1 -14.44 5.43 -5.02
CA MET A 1 -12.98 5.64 -5.14
C MET A 1 -12.26 4.39 -4.68
N ARG A 2 -11.21 3.95 -5.39
CA ARG A 2 -10.38 2.79 -5.00
C ARG A 2 -8.96 3.24 -4.64
N VAL A 3 -8.53 2.84 -3.46
CA VAL A 3 -7.20 3.14 -2.92
C VAL A 3 -6.47 1.83 -2.68
N CYS A 4 -5.22 1.72 -3.16
CA CYS A 4 -4.34 0.63 -2.78
C CYS A 4 -3.41 1.08 -1.67
N GLY A 5 -3.53 0.44 -0.52
CA GLY A 5 -2.61 0.60 0.58
C GLY A 5 -1.40 -0.30 0.37
N VAL A 6 -0.21 0.21 0.69
CA VAL A 6 1.05 -0.51 0.51
C VAL A 6 1.84 -0.52 1.81
N GLU A 7 2.21 -1.73 2.24
CA GLU A 7 3.26 -1.93 3.23
C GLU A 7 4.49 -2.56 2.56
N LEU A 8 5.65 -1.91 2.71
CA LEU A 8 6.93 -2.42 2.20
C LEU A 8 7.66 -3.20 3.28
N SER A 9 7.97 -4.48 2.99
CA SER A 9 8.63 -5.40 3.92
C SER A 9 9.72 -6.19 3.20
N GLY A 10 10.99 -5.95 3.53
CA GLY A 10 12.13 -6.57 2.85
C GLY A 10 12.16 -6.23 1.36
N SER A 11 11.99 -7.24 0.51
CA SER A 11 11.86 -7.10 -0.95
C SER A 11 10.42 -7.28 -1.47
N GLU A 12 9.42 -7.16 -0.58
CA GLU A 12 8.00 -7.33 -0.92
C GLU A 12 7.21 -6.03 -0.72
N ALA A 13 6.31 -5.76 -1.67
CA ALA A 13 5.21 -4.81 -1.52
C ALA A 13 3.93 -5.60 -1.26
N ARG A 14 3.31 -5.37 -0.10
CA ARG A 14 2.02 -5.97 0.30
C ARG A 14 0.90 -5.02 -0.05
N LEU A 15 -0.11 -5.51 -0.76
CA LEU A 15 -1.13 -4.71 -1.42
C LEU A 15 -2.49 -5.04 -0.80
N ALA A 16 -3.20 -4.01 -0.34
CA ALA A 16 -4.58 -4.13 0.12
C ALA A 16 -5.42 -3.05 -0.56
N VAL A 17 -6.44 -3.46 -1.31
CA VAL A 17 -7.33 -2.53 -2.01
C VAL A 17 -8.56 -2.26 -1.16
N VAL A 18 -8.88 -0.98 -1.01
CA VAL A 18 -10.03 -0.51 -0.26
C VAL A 18 -10.85 0.40 -1.16
N GLU A 19 -12.16 0.16 -1.17
CA GLU A 19 -13.12 0.95 -1.91
C GLU A 19 -14.04 1.66 -0.93
N LEU A 20 -14.26 2.96 -1.15
CA LEU A 20 -15.29 3.71 -0.44
C LEU A 20 -16.64 3.49 -1.12
N VAL A 21 -17.58 2.91 -0.38
CA VAL A 21 -18.98 2.74 -0.80
C VAL A 21 -19.81 3.81 -0.09
N GLN A 22 -20.67 4.53 -0.83
CA GLN A 22 -21.37 5.74 -0.40
C GLN A 22 -22.17 5.60 0.92
N GLU A 23 -22.57 4.39 1.31
CA GLU A 23 -23.39 4.15 2.53
C GLU A 23 -22.79 3.09 3.47
N GLY A 24 -21.53 2.67 3.29
CA GLY A 24 -20.98 1.48 3.96
C GLY A 24 -19.57 1.59 4.55
N GLY A 25 -18.94 2.76 4.46
CA GLY A 25 -17.56 2.96 4.90
C GLY A 25 -16.52 2.22 4.02
N PRO A 26 -15.25 2.13 4.46
CA PRO A 26 -14.18 1.51 3.70
C PRO A 26 -14.34 -0.02 3.61
N LYS A 27 -14.51 -0.54 2.39
CA LYS A 27 -14.64 -1.98 2.10
C LYS A 27 -13.33 -2.55 1.55
N TYR A 28 -12.82 -3.62 2.16
CA TYR A 28 -11.70 -4.38 1.61
C TYR A 28 -12.13 -5.18 0.38
N ILE A 29 -11.36 -5.10 -0.69
CA ILE A 29 -11.56 -5.86 -1.92
C ILE A 29 -10.55 -7.01 -1.96
N ASP A 30 -11.04 -8.24 -1.88
CA ASP A 30 -10.17 -9.42 -1.88
C ASP A 30 -9.73 -9.78 -3.31
N LEU A 31 -8.52 -9.36 -3.66
CA LEU A 31 -7.90 -9.66 -4.96
C LEU A 31 -6.97 -10.87 -4.86
N SER A 32 -6.76 -11.56 -5.98
CA SER A 32 -5.78 -12.66 -6.07
C SER A 32 -4.35 -12.17 -5.78
N THR A 33 -3.96 -11.04 -6.39
CA THR A 33 -2.68 -10.39 -6.17
C THR A 33 -2.69 -9.57 -4.88
N LYS A 34 -2.08 -10.11 -3.83
CA LYS A 34 -1.95 -9.48 -2.50
C LYS A 34 -0.52 -8.99 -2.19
N ARG A 35 0.45 -9.36 -3.03
CA ARG A 35 1.85 -8.98 -2.88
C ARG A 35 2.59 -9.05 -4.21
N VAL A 36 3.58 -8.19 -4.37
CA VAL A 36 4.57 -8.25 -5.47
C VAL A 36 5.96 -8.26 -4.85
N LYS A 37 6.81 -9.19 -5.28
CA LYS A 37 8.16 -9.38 -4.75
C LYS A 37 9.20 -8.99 -5.80
N LEU A 38 10.21 -8.21 -5.39
CA LEU A 38 11.42 -8.01 -6.17
C LEU A 38 12.36 -9.19 -5.92
N SER A 39 12.68 -9.91 -6.99
CA SER A 39 13.51 -11.12 -6.97
C SER A 39 15.00 -10.81 -6.81
N ASN A 40 15.49 -9.76 -7.48
CA ASN A 40 16.89 -9.34 -7.42
C ASN A 40 16.97 -7.82 -7.57
N ASP A 41 17.43 -7.11 -6.54
CA ASP A 41 17.48 -5.64 -6.55
C ASP A 41 18.65 -5.07 -7.37
N LYS A 42 19.56 -5.92 -7.85
CA LYS A 42 20.69 -5.54 -8.71
C LYS A 42 20.47 -5.86 -10.19
N SER A 43 19.38 -6.53 -10.57
CA SER A 43 19.03 -6.81 -11.98
C SER A 43 18.10 -5.74 -12.53
N SER A 44 18.44 -5.18 -13.70
CA SER A 44 17.59 -4.20 -14.39
C SER A 44 16.24 -4.81 -14.77
N GLU A 45 16.24 -6.07 -15.20
CA GLU A 45 15.08 -6.83 -15.65
C GLU A 45 14.11 -7.07 -14.49
N ALA A 46 14.63 -7.44 -13.31
CA ALA A 46 13.83 -7.62 -12.11
C ALA A 46 13.20 -6.30 -11.63
N ILE A 47 13.94 -5.18 -11.72
CA ILE A 47 13.44 -3.85 -11.37
C ILE A 47 12.31 -3.41 -12.32
N LYS A 48 12.52 -3.57 -13.64
CA LYS A 48 11.50 -3.27 -14.65
C LYS A 48 10.25 -4.15 -14.50
N SER A 49 10.45 -5.44 -14.22
CA SER A 49 9.35 -6.39 -13.99
C SER A 49 8.54 -6.03 -12.76
N PHE A 50 9.19 -5.65 -11.65
CA PHE A 50 8.50 -5.19 -10.44
C PHE A 50 7.65 -3.95 -10.74
N LYS A 51 8.24 -2.92 -11.36
CA LYS A 51 7.51 -1.68 -11.70
C LYS A 51 6.32 -1.97 -12.61
N SER A 52 6.53 -2.77 -13.66
CA SER A 52 5.48 -3.14 -14.62
C SER A 52 4.34 -3.90 -13.94
N ALA A 53 4.65 -4.84 -13.04
CA ALA A 53 3.65 -5.60 -12.29
C ALA A 53 2.79 -4.68 -11.39
N ILE A 54 3.39 -3.70 -10.72
CA ILE A 54 2.64 -2.72 -9.93
C ILE A 54 1.77 -1.84 -10.83
N GLN A 55 2.30 -1.35 -11.95
CA GLN A 55 1.56 -0.49 -12.87
C GLN A 55 0.37 -1.22 -13.53
N SER A 56 0.56 -2.47 -13.96
CA SER A 56 -0.53 -3.33 -14.44
C SER A 56 -1.57 -3.56 -13.35
N PHE A 57 -1.14 -3.86 -12.12
CA PHE A 57 -2.06 -4.04 -10.99
C PHE A 57 -2.90 -2.79 -10.71
N VAL A 58 -2.30 -1.59 -10.74
CA VAL A 58 -3.00 -0.32 -10.58
C VAL A 58 -4.06 -0.14 -11.67
N HIS A 59 -3.67 -0.36 -12.93
CA HIS A 59 -4.55 -0.21 -14.08
C HIS A 59 -5.73 -1.21 -14.05
N GLU A 60 -5.43 -2.51 -13.92
CA GLU A 60 -6.43 -3.60 -13.93
C GLU A 60 -7.48 -3.46 -12.82
N ASN A 61 -7.09 -2.90 -11.68
CA ASN A 61 -7.99 -2.75 -10.53
C ASN A 61 -8.61 -1.36 -10.40
N SER A 62 -8.35 -0.47 -11.38
CA SER A 62 -8.83 0.92 -11.40
C SER A 62 -8.47 1.68 -10.12
N ILE A 63 -7.23 1.52 -9.65
CA ILE A 63 -6.73 2.20 -8.45
C ILE A 63 -6.44 3.65 -8.80
N GLN A 64 -7.01 4.57 -8.03
CA GLN A 64 -6.89 6.01 -8.23
C GLN A 64 -5.73 6.60 -7.43
N VAL A 65 -5.50 6.04 -6.24
CA VAL A 65 -4.41 6.47 -5.36
C VAL A 65 -3.74 5.26 -4.72
N VAL A 66 -2.41 5.27 -4.67
CA VAL A 66 -1.60 4.37 -3.86
C VAL A 66 -1.20 5.10 -2.58
N CYS A 67 -1.49 4.51 -1.41
CA CYS A 67 -1.10 5.05 -0.12
C CYS A 67 -0.05 4.15 0.53
N ILE A 68 1.19 4.64 0.62
CA ILE A 68 2.32 3.92 1.19
C ILE A 68 2.44 4.27 2.68
N LYS A 69 2.53 3.25 3.53
CA LYS A 69 2.93 3.44 4.93
C LYS A 69 4.39 3.89 4.99
N ASP A 70 4.59 5.13 5.41
CA ASP A 70 5.91 5.76 5.53
C ASP A 70 6.80 5.00 6.53
N ARG A 71 8.12 5.05 6.30
CA ARG A 71 9.15 4.38 7.09
C ARG A 71 10.27 5.34 7.43
N ALA A 72 10.63 5.38 8.71
CA ALA A 72 11.73 6.23 9.16
C ALA A 72 13.07 5.84 8.52
N HIS A 73 13.83 6.83 8.04
CA HIS A 73 15.09 6.63 7.32
C HIS A 73 16.33 6.41 8.20
N LYS A 74 16.29 6.76 9.50
CA LYS A 74 17.50 6.89 10.35
C LYS A 74 17.43 6.23 11.75
N VAL A 75 16.52 5.28 11.97
CA VAL A 75 16.40 4.59 13.27
C VAL A 75 16.71 3.09 13.15
N LYS A 76 16.98 2.44 14.29
CA LYS A 76 17.32 1.00 14.42
C LYS A 76 16.34 0.04 13.72
N PHE A 77 15.14 0.50 13.36
CA PHE A 77 14.09 -0.25 12.65
C PHE A 77 13.72 0.36 11.28
N ALA A 78 14.65 1.10 10.67
CA ALA A 78 14.47 1.72 9.36
C ALA A 78 14.15 0.69 8.26
N GLY A 79 13.58 1.18 7.16
CA GLY A 79 13.48 0.40 5.92
C GLY A 79 14.85 -0.11 5.48
N GLY A 80 14.90 -1.35 5.00
CA GLY A 80 16.11 -1.83 4.32
C GLY A 80 16.28 -1.08 2.98
N ALA A 81 17.51 -1.00 2.48
CA ALA A 81 17.81 -0.31 1.22
C ALA A 81 16.91 -0.78 0.05
N VAL A 82 16.58 -2.07 0.00
CA VAL A 82 15.68 -2.64 -1.00
C VAL A 82 14.27 -2.07 -0.89
N SER A 83 13.72 -1.92 0.32
CA SER A 83 12.37 -1.36 0.49
C SER A 83 12.27 0.09 0.00
N PHE A 84 13.29 0.93 0.24
CA PHE A 84 13.31 2.30 -0.31
C PHE A 84 13.43 2.30 -1.83
N LYS A 85 14.12 1.32 -2.42
CA LYS A 85 14.12 1.12 -3.87
C LYS A 85 12.70 0.81 -4.37
N LEU A 86 11.98 -0.12 -3.72
CA LEU A 86 10.59 -0.42 -4.07
C LEU A 86 9.68 0.81 -3.94
N GLU A 87 9.84 1.58 -2.87
CA GLU A 87 9.10 2.83 -2.65
C GLU A 87 9.27 3.78 -3.84
N SER A 88 10.51 4.05 -4.24
CA SER A 88 10.80 4.92 -5.38
C SER A 88 10.23 4.39 -6.70
N LEU A 89 10.22 3.06 -6.89
CA LEU A 89 9.63 2.46 -8.09
C LEU A 89 8.11 2.66 -8.11
N ILE A 90 7.44 2.46 -6.98
CA ILE A 90 6.00 2.68 -6.83
C ILE A 90 5.67 4.16 -7.00
N GLN A 91 6.44 5.08 -6.41
CA GLN A 91 6.28 6.53 -6.61
C GLN A 91 6.39 6.94 -8.10
N SER A 92 7.11 6.16 -8.91
CA SER A 92 7.39 6.48 -10.32
C SER A 92 6.41 5.87 -11.33
N ILE A 93 5.37 5.14 -10.88
CA ILE A 93 4.38 4.55 -11.80
C ILE A 93 3.45 5.62 -12.35
N ASP A 94 2.97 5.40 -13.57
CA ASP A 94 2.00 6.27 -14.20
C ASP A 94 0.56 5.85 -13.87
N GLY A 95 -0.40 6.77 -13.97
CA GLY A 95 -1.83 6.47 -13.93
C GLY A 95 -2.49 6.50 -12.55
N CYS A 96 -1.75 6.82 -11.48
CA CYS A 96 -2.33 7.09 -10.16
C CYS A 96 -1.47 8.05 -9.33
N ASP A 97 -2.08 8.72 -8.36
CA ASP A 97 -1.33 9.48 -7.36
C ASP A 97 -0.70 8.54 -6.32
N VAL A 98 0.48 8.90 -5.82
CA VAL A 98 1.13 8.20 -4.72
C VAL A 98 1.22 9.11 -3.50
N LYS A 99 0.65 8.68 -2.38
CA LYS A 99 0.61 9.41 -1.10
C LYS A 99 1.27 8.60 0.00
N PHE A 100 1.68 9.29 1.05
CA PHE A 100 2.33 8.70 2.23
C PHE A 100 1.49 8.91 3.47
N VAL A 101 1.56 7.95 4.40
CA VAL A 101 0.95 8.06 5.72
C VAL A 101 1.92 7.60 6.79
N SER A 102 2.09 8.41 7.83
CA SER A 102 2.99 8.09 8.93
C SER A 102 2.45 6.97 9.83
N PRO A 103 3.31 6.13 10.43
CA PRO A 103 2.88 5.14 11.41
C PRO A 103 2.12 5.76 12.61
N GLN A 104 2.44 7.00 12.99
CA GLN A 104 1.78 7.76 14.05
C GLN A 104 0.35 8.15 13.66
N ALA A 105 0.15 8.59 12.41
CA ALA A 105 -1.18 8.89 11.87
C ALA A 105 -2.04 7.62 11.85
N LEU A 106 -1.51 6.49 11.37
CA LEU A 106 -2.21 5.20 11.38
C LEU A 106 -2.58 4.74 12.79
N SER A 107 -1.67 4.90 13.75
CA SER A 107 -1.93 4.55 15.15
C SER A 107 -3.05 5.41 15.77
N SER A 108 -3.08 6.70 15.42
CA SER A 108 -4.12 7.63 15.88
C SER A 108 -5.47 7.33 15.21
N PHE A 109 -5.44 6.98 13.93
CA PHE A 109 -6.60 6.57 13.16
C PHE A 109 -7.25 5.29 13.71
N ALA A 110 -6.43 4.28 14.03
CA ALA A 110 -6.91 3.02 14.61
C ALA A 110 -7.63 3.22 15.95
N LYS A 111 -7.18 4.16 16.80
CA LYS A 111 -7.84 4.47 18.08
C LYS A 111 -9.24 5.07 17.93
N LYS A 112 -9.54 5.70 16.80
CA LYS A 112 -10.85 6.31 16.53
C LYS A 112 -11.87 5.32 15.95
N ASN A 113 -11.54 4.03 15.84
CA ASN A 113 -12.38 2.96 15.28
C ASN A 113 -12.90 3.19 13.84
N TYR A 114 -12.34 4.15 13.09
CA TYR A 114 -12.81 4.51 11.74
C TYR A 114 -12.71 3.38 10.69
N ALA A 115 -11.83 2.40 10.92
CA ALA A 115 -11.58 1.33 9.97
C ALA A 115 -11.33 0.01 10.69
N GLY A 116 -12.22 -0.39 11.61
CA GLY A 116 -12.19 -1.70 12.24
C GLY A 116 -11.78 -2.76 11.22
N THR A 117 -10.73 -3.53 11.54
CA THR A 117 -10.10 -4.41 10.54
C THR A 117 -11.14 -5.40 10.02
N PRO A 118 -11.43 -5.44 8.71
CA PRO A 118 -12.44 -6.33 8.15
C PRO A 118 -12.17 -7.79 8.52
N THR A 119 -13.21 -8.53 8.85
CA THR A 119 -13.12 -9.97 9.05
C THR A 119 -12.61 -10.65 7.78
N GLY A 120 -11.63 -11.55 7.91
CA GLY A 120 -11.09 -12.33 6.78
C GLY A 120 -9.87 -11.71 6.09
N ILE A 121 -9.45 -10.49 6.43
CA ILE A 121 -8.19 -9.95 5.88
C ILE A 121 -6.98 -10.70 6.49
N PRO A 122 -6.04 -11.19 5.67
CA PRO A 122 -4.82 -11.80 6.17
C PRO A 122 -4.05 -10.85 7.10
N GLY A 123 -3.51 -11.38 8.20
CA GLY A 123 -2.84 -10.57 9.22
C GLY A 123 -1.71 -9.68 8.69
N TYR A 124 -0.97 -10.18 7.68
CA TYR A 124 0.13 -9.45 7.05
C TYR A 124 -0.32 -8.27 6.16
N LEU A 125 -1.61 -8.18 5.80
CA LEU A 125 -2.16 -7.08 4.99
C LEU A 125 -2.77 -5.96 5.83
N LYS A 126 -2.91 -6.14 7.15
CA LYS A 126 -3.59 -5.16 8.02
C LYS A 126 -2.98 -3.75 7.94
N ALA A 127 -1.66 -3.66 7.88
CA ALA A 127 -0.97 -2.38 7.77
C ALA A 127 -1.19 -1.68 6.41
N ALA A 128 -1.17 -2.46 5.32
CA ALA A 128 -1.51 -1.98 3.99
C ALA A 128 -2.96 -1.48 3.98
N PHE A 129 -3.90 -2.28 4.46
CA PHE A 129 -5.32 -1.90 4.55
C PHE A 129 -5.52 -0.60 5.34
N SER A 130 -4.89 -0.49 6.51
CA SER A 130 -5.00 0.71 7.33
C SER A 130 -4.52 1.98 6.61
N SER A 131 -3.55 1.86 5.70
CA SER A 131 -3.05 3.00 4.92
C SER A 131 -4.08 3.48 3.90
N ALA A 132 -4.70 2.55 3.17
CA ALA A 132 -5.78 2.89 2.26
C ALA A 132 -7.02 3.46 2.97
N ALA A 133 -7.45 2.79 4.05
CA ALA A 133 -8.61 3.22 4.82
C ALA A 133 -8.41 4.60 5.46
N PHE A 134 -7.20 4.90 5.95
CA PHE A 134 -6.86 6.24 6.45
C PHE A 134 -7.06 7.30 5.37
N LEU A 135 -6.57 7.05 4.15
CA LEU A 135 -6.67 8.04 3.08
C LEU A 135 -8.12 8.30 2.68
N LEU A 136 -8.94 7.26 2.62
CA LEU A 136 -10.37 7.39 2.30
C LEU A 136 -11.12 8.18 3.39
N ALA A 137 -10.84 7.93 4.66
CA ALA A 137 -11.48 8.63 5.77
C ALA A 137 -11.00 10.10 5.92
N ALA A 138 -9.84 10.45 5.40
CA ALA A 138 -9.34 11.84 5.40
C ALA A 138 -9.94 12.70 4.27
N GLN A 139 -10.81 12.13 3.44
CA GLN A 139 -11.50 12.83 2.35
C GLN A 139 -12.97 13.16 2.69
N GLU A 140 -13.46 12.71 3.84
CA GLU A 140 -14.75 13.09 4.45
C GLU A 140 -14.56 14.28 5.41
#